data_AF-A0A969KAZ3-F1
#
_entry.id   AF-A0A969KAZ3-F1
#
_cell.length_a   1.000
_cell.length_b   1.000
_cell.length_c   1.000
_cell.angle_alpha   90.00
_cell.angle_beta   90.00
_cell.angle_gamma   90.00
#
_symmetry.space_group_name_H-M   'P 1'
#
loop_
_entity.id
_entity.type
_entity.pdbx_description
1 polymer ?
#
loop_
_entity_poly.entity_id
_entity_poly.type
_entity_poly.pdbx_seq_one_letter_code
_entity_poly.pdbx_strand_id
1 'polypeptide(L)'
;MAERVHPGMRLVQQAGINHHLIPLIPVQTTEAWLLADPEALRQVIGTNLTADELCLPVRSHQVESDPNPKQTLAQVVQRATAPRGRRRTLRVSDIFAPMAYTISLERLRGVPAYQRFVDEVAGALIALHVIE
;
A
#
# COMPACT_ATOMS: atom_id res chain seq x y z
N MET A 1 -13.76 -7.13 12.34
CA MET A 1 -12.57 -6.38 12.82
C MET A 1 -12.11 -6.89 14.18
N ALA A 2 -13.00 -6.97 15.18
CA ALA A 2 -12.77 -7.56 16.51
C ALA A 2 -11.95 -8.87 16.49
N GLU A 3 -12.32 -9.83 15.65
CA GLU A 3 -11.68 -11.14 15.53
C GLU A 3 -10.18 -11.09 15.13
N ARG A 4 -9.75 -10.06 14.38
CA ARG A 4 -8.36 -9.86 13.95
C ARG A 4 -7.51 -9.11 14.97
N VAL A 5 -8.15 -8.44 15.93
CA VAL A 5 -7.52 -7.52 16.89
C VAL A 5 -7.32 -8.18 18.26
N HIS A 6 -8.34 -8.86 18.76
CA HIS A 6 -8.34 -9.42 20.12
C HIS A 6 -7.19 -10.38 20.43
N PRO A 7 -6.72 -11.24 19.50
CA PRO A 7 -5.56 -12.08 19.77
C PRO A 7 -4.31 -11.25 20.10
N GLY A 8 -4.02 -10.20 19.32
CA GLY A 8 -2.85 -9.35 19.53
C GLY A 8 -2.93 -8.55 20.83
N MET A 9 -4.10 -7.96 21.13
CA MET A 9 -4.29 -7.18 22.37
C MET A 9 -4.08 -8.04 23.62
N ARG A 10 -4.56 -9.29 23.62
CA ARG A 10 -4.36 -10.21 24.75
C ARG A 10 -2.88 -10.51 24.98
N LEU A 11 -2.11 -10.73 23.91
CA LEU A 11 -0.66 -10.98 24.03
C LEU A 11 0.08 -9.79 24.63
N VAL A 12 -0.28 -8.56 24.25
CA VAL A 12 0.32 -7.34 24.80
C VAL A 12 -0.03 -7.18 26.29
N GLN A 13 -1.27 -7.46 26.68
CA GLN A 13 -1.70 -7.45 28.09
C GLN A 13 -0.98 -8.53 28.92
N GLN A 14 -0.85 -9.74 28.39
CA GLN A 14 -0.12 -10.84 29.06
C GLN A 14 1.36 -10.54 29.25
N ALA A 15 1.97 -9.74 28.36
CA ALA A 15 3.33 -9.25 28.50
C ALA A 15 3.49 -8.15 29.57
N GLY A 16 2.41 -7.76 30.26
CA GLY A 16 2.43 -6.73 31.30
C GLY A 16 2.50 -5.29 30.77
N ILE A 17 2.26 -5.08 29.47
CA ILE A 17 2.29 -3.75 28.86
C ILE A 17 0.94 -3.06 29.14
N ASN A 18 0.96 -2.16 30.12
CA ASN A 18 -0.22 -1.39 30.56
C ASN A 18 -0.26 0.01 29.92
N HIS A 19 -0.23 0.08 28.59
CA HIS A 19 -0.34 1.33 27.84
C HIS A 19 -1.69 1.42 27.14
N HIS A 20 -2.08 2.62 26.70
CA HIS A 20 -3.24 2.78 25.81
C HIS A 20 -2.90 2.17 24.44
N LEU A 21 -3.64 1.14 24.03
CA LEU A 21 -3.38 0.38 22.79
C LEU A 21 -4.45 0.71 21.76
N ILE A 22 -4.01 1.12 20.57
CA ILE A 22 -4.90 1.42 19.45
C ILE A 22 -4.52 0.50 18.28
N PRO A 23 -5.42 -0.40 17.85
CA PRO A 23 -5.13 -1.30 16.73
C PRO A 23 -5.17 -0.54 15.41
N LEU A 24 -4.11 -0.68 14.60
CA LEU A 24 -4.06 -0.20 13.22
C LEU A 24 -3.85 -1.41 12.32
N ILE A 25 -4.89 -1.84 11.61
CA ILE A 25 -4.82 -3.02 10.73
C ILE A 25 -5.16 -2.60 9.32
N PRO A 26 -4.19 -2.60 8.38
CA PRO A 26 -4.50 -2.33 7.00
C PRO A 26 -5.46 -3.40 6.46
N VAL A 27 -6.59 -2.96 5.91
CA VAL A 27 -7.62 -3.84 5.36
C VAL A 27 -7.14 -4.50 4.06
N GLN A 28 -6.26 -3.82 3.32
CA GLN A 28 -5.59 -4.29 2.11
C GLN A 28 -4.08 -4.11 2.23
N THR A 29 -3.30 -4.85 1.44
CA THR A 29 -1.84 -4.75 1.48
C THR A 29 -1.32 -3.44 0.87
N THR A 30 -0.17 -2.96 1.32
CA THR A 30 0.47 -1.76 0.77
C THR A 30 0.79 -1.87 -0.72
N GLU A 31 1.03 -3.06 -1.26
CA GLU A 31 1.23 -3.25 -2.71
C GLU A 31 0.00 -2.82 -3.54
N ALA A 32 -1.21 -3.00 -3.02
CA ALA A 32 -2.42 -2.52 -3.68
C ALA A 32 -2.44 -0.99 -3.78
N TRP A 33 -1.90 -0.30 -2.77
CA TRP A 33 -1.78 1.16 -2.79
C TRP A 33 -0.75 1.63 -3.83
N LEU A 34 0.36 0.91 -4.01
CA LEU A 34 1.33 1.21 -5.07
C LEU A 34 0.71 1.09 -6.48
N LEU A 35 -0.23 0.17 -6.67
CA LEU A 35 -0.95 -0.02 -7.94
C LEU A 35 -2.01 1.06 -8.21
N ALA A 36 -2.40 1.84 -7.19
CA ALA A 36 -3.46 2.85 -7.30
C ALA A 36 -3.04 4.12 -8.07
N ASP A 37 -1.74 4.29 -8.28
CA ASP A 37 -1.16 5.40 -9.05
C ASP A 37 -0.26 4.86 -10.18
N PRO A 38 -0.85 4.50 -11.34
CA PRO A 38 -0.12 3.94 -12.46
C PRO A 38 0.97 4.86 -13.02
N GLU A 39 0.78 6.17 -12.93
CA GLU A 39 1.73 7.14 -13.49
C GLU A 39 2.96 7.27 -12.60
N ALA A 40 2.76 7.41 -11.28
CA ALA A 40 3.88 7.37 -10.33
C ALA A 40 4.67 6.06 -10.43
N LEU A 41 3.96 4.92 -10.56
CA LEU A 41 4.60 3.62 -10.69
C LEU A 41 5.42 3.49 -11.98
N ARG A 42 4.89 3.94 -13.12
CA ARG A 42 5.63 4.01 -14.39
C ARG A 42 6.87 4.88 -14.29
N GLN A 43 6.74 6.06 -13.69
CA GLN A 43 7.82 7.01 -13.47
C GLN A 43 8.93 6.39 -12.60
N VAL A 44 8.58 5.77 -11.47
CA VAL A 44 9.54 5.13 -10.56
C VAL A 44 10.24 3.94 -11.22
N ILE A 45 9.53 3.13 -12.00
CA ILE A 45 10.13 2.03 -12.76
C ILE A 45 10.99 2.57 -13.92
N GLY A 46 10.66 3.76 -14.43
CA GLY A 46 11.31 4.44 -15.57
C GLY A 46 10.93 3.84 -16.93
N THR A 47 9.75 3.22 -17.03
CA THR A 47 9.32 2.51 -18.24
C THR A 47 8.55 3.44 -19.18
N ASN A 48 8.67 3.18 -20.48
CA ASN A 48 7.88 3.86 -21.50
C ASN A 48 6.56 3.14 -21.80
N LEU A 49 6.34 1.95 -21.24
CA LEU A 49 5.09 1.20 -21.40
C LEU A 49 3.93 1.94 -20.74
N THR A 50 2.80 1.98 -21.43
CA THR A 50 1.53 2.55 -20.96
C THR A 50 0.95 1.77 -19.78
N ALA A 51 0.02 2.38 -19.05
CA ALA A 51 -0.69 1.71 -17.96
C ALA A 51 -1.42 0.45 -18.45
N ASP A 52 -2.02 0.51 -19.64
CA ASP A 52 -2.73 -0.61 -20.27
C ASP A 52 -1.78 -1.77 -20.64
N GLU A 53 -0.61 -1.48 -21.23
CA GLU A 53 0.43 -2.48 -21.53
C GLU A 53 0.97 -3.18 -20.27
N LEU A 54 0.96 -2.47 -19.14
CA LEU A 54 1.32 -3.03 -17.83
C LEU A 54 0.15 -3.72 -17.12
N CYS A 55 -1.07 -3.63 -17.67
CA CYS A 55 -2.33 -4.06 -17.06
C CYS A 55 -2.56 -3.44 -15.67
N LEU A 56 -2.25 -2.14 -15.55
CA LEU A 56 -2.52 -1.37 -14.34
C LEU A 56 -3.98 -0.93 -14.29
N PRO A 57 -4.57 -0.79 -13.08
CA PRO A 57 -5.94 -0.34 -12.94
C PRO A 57 -6.10 1.11 -13.42
N VAL A 58 -7.22 1.39 -14.09
CA VAL A 58 -7.52 2.74 -14.60
C VAL A 58 -8.00 3.65 -13.47
N ARG A 59 -8.73 3.09 -12.49
CA ARG A 59 -9.29 3.82 -11.34
C ARG A 59 -8.69 3.27 -10.05
N SER A 60 -8.33 4.16 -9.13
CA SER A 60 -7.63 3.79 -7.90
C SER A 60 -8.39 2.76 -7.05
N HIS A 61 -9.71 2.86 -6.89
CA HIS A 61 -10.49 1.89 -6.12
C HIS A 61 -10.44 0.45 -6.66
N GLN A 62 -10.09 0.25 -7.93
CA GLN A 62 -10.06 -1.08 -8.54
C GLN A 62 -8.96 -1.97 -7.94
N VAL A 63 -7.95 -1.39 -7.28
CA VAL A 63 -6.88 -2.15 -6.61
C VAL A 63 -7.41 -3.05 -5.50
N GLU A 64 -8.58 -2.76 -4.93
CA GLU A 64 -9.18 -3.61 -3.89
C GLU A 64 -9.81 -4.89 -4.44
N SER A 65 -10.09 -4.92 -5.74
CA SER A 65 -10.61 -6.10 -6.42
C SER A 65 -9.50 -7.08 -6.83
N ASP A 66 -8.23 -6.67 -6.70
CA ASP A 66 -7.09 -7.55 -6.94
C ASP A 66 -6.95 -8.56 -5.79
N PRO A 67 -7.11 -9.88 -6.05
CA PRO A 67 -6.97 -10.89 -5.02
C PRO A 67 -5.51 -11.11 -4.58
N ASN A 68 -4.53 -10.67 -5.37
CA ASN A 68 -3.11 -10.86 -5.08
C ASN A 68 -2.23 -9.68 -5.56
N PRO A 69 -2.37 -8.50 -4.93
CA PRO A 69 -1.62 -7.28 -5.30
C PRO A 69 -0.09 -7.44 -5.25
N LYS A 70 0.43 -8.34 -4.40
CA LYS A 70 1.87 -8.67 -4.37
C LYS A 70 2.33 -9.29 -5.68
N GLN A 71 1.57 -10.27 -6.18
CA GLN A 71 1.86 -10.92 -7.44
C GLN A 71 1.68 -9.96 -8.61
N THR A 72 0.60 -9.17 -8.62
CA THR A 72 0.34 -8.17 -9.66
C THR A 72 1.47 -7.15 -9.75
N LEU A 73 1.91 -6.59 -8.62
CA LEU A 73 3.05 -5.66 -8.61
C LEU A 73 4.32 -6.32 -9.15
N ALA A 74 4.63 -7.56 -8.77
CA ALA A 74 5.78 -8.28 -9.30
C ALA A 74 5.71 -8.48 -10.82
N GLN A 75 4.52 -8.80 -11.35
CA GLN A 75 4.31 -8.94 -12.80
C GLN A 75 4.46 -7.62 -13.54
N VAL A 76 3.95 -6.51 -12.99
CA VAL A 76 4.14 -5.16 -13.55
C VAL A 76 5.63 -4.85 -13.68
N VAL A 77 6.41 -5.08 -12.62
CA VAL A 77 7.86 -4.83 -12.62
C VAL A 77 8.57 -5.71 -13.64
N GLN A 78 8.20 -7.00 -13.72
CA GLN A 78 8.76 -7.92 -14.69
C GLN A 78 8.48 -7.46 -16.13
N ARG A 79 7.25 -7.09 -16.46
CA ARG A 79 6.86 -6.60 -17.80
C ARG A 79 7.58 -5.31 -18.15
N ALA A 80 7.62 -4.37 -17.22
CA ALA A 80 8.26 -3.07 -17.42
C ALA A 80 9.78 -3.15 -17.61
N THR A 81 10.43 -4.19 -17.06
CA THR A 81 11.88 -4.37 -17.15
C THR A 81 12.32 -5.36 -18.23
N ALA A 82 11.42 -6.20 -18.74
CA ALA A 82 11.71 -7.16 -19.80
C ALA A 82 12.44 -6.55 -21.03
N PRO A 83 12.10 -5.34 -21.52
CA PRO A 83 12.79 -4.74 -22.66
C PRO A 83 14.26 -4.35 -22.41
N ARG A 84 14.68 -4.23 -21.14
CA ARG A 84 16.01 -3.70 -20.77
C ARG A 84 17.15 -4.74 -20.82
N GLY A 85 16.83 -6.01 -21.09
CA GLY A 85 17.81 -7.10 -21.12
C GLY A 85 18.50 -7.31 -19.76
N ARG A 86 19.73 -7.86 -19.77
CA ARG A 86 20.47 -8.29 -18.56
C ARG A 86 21.04 -7.14 -17.70
N ARG A 87 20.73 -5.88 -18.01
CA ARG A 87 21.23 -4.71 -17.25
C ARG A 87 20.29 -4.43 -16.07
N ARG A 88 20.87 -4.48 -14.86
CA ARG A 88 20.31 -4.15 -13.53
C ARG A 88 18.86 -4.59 -13.31
N THR A 89 18.70 -5.73 -12.65
CA THR A 89 17.41 -6.22 -12.16
C THR A 89 16.82 -5.24 -11.14
N LEU A 90 15.73 -4.55 -11.50
CA LEU A 90 14.92 -3.80 -10.55
C LEU A 90 14.10 -4.80 -9.74
N ARG A 91 14.25 -4.83 -8.42
CA ARG A 91 13.44 -5.67 -7.55
C ARG A 91 12.23 -4.89 -7.08
N VAL A 92 11.14 -5.59 -6.77
CA VAL A 92 9.92 -4.98 -6.20
C VAL A 92 10.24 -4.18 -4.93
N SER A 93 11.16 -4.68 -4.10
CA SER A 93 11.62 -3.99 -2.88
C SER A 93 12.22 -2.61 -3.16
N ASP A 94 12.88 -2.45 -4.31
CA ASP A 94 13.58 -1.21 -4.67
C ASP A 94 12.59 -0.08 -5.05
N ILE A 95 11.31 -0.41 -5.25
CA ILE A 95 10.25 0.52 -5.69
C ILE A 95 9.54 1.19 -4.53
N PHE A 96 9.47 0.55 -3.36
CA PHE A 96 8.70 1.08 -2.23
C PHE A 96 9.15 2.45 -1.77
N ALA A 97 10.45 2.66 -1.56
CA ALA A 97 10.96 3.94 -1.07
C ALA A 97 10.70 5.08 -2.08
N PRO A 98 11.06 4.94 -3.37
CA PRO A 98 10.72 5.96 -4.37
C PRO A 98 9.23 6.21 -4.52
N MET A 99 8.39 5.16 -4.47
CA MET A 99 6.93 5.29 -4.52
C MET A 99 6.40 6.10 -3.35
N ALA A 100 6.92 5.89 -2.13
CA ALA A 100 6.47 6.64 -0.96
C ALA A 100 6.63 8.16 -1.12
N TYR A 101 7.62 8.62 -1.90
CA TYR A 101 7.83 10.04 -2.19
C TYR A 101 7.10 10.54 -3.44
N THR A 102 6.66 9.64 -4.33
CA THR A 102 6.13 10.01 -5.65
C THR A 102 4.61 9.84 -5.75
N ILE A 103 4.03 8.91 -4.98
CA ILE A 103 2.63 8.56 -5.09
C ILE A 103 1.70 9.72 -4.72
N SER A 104 0.66 9.93 -5.51
CA SER A 104 -0.35 10.95 -5.21
C SER A 104 -1.25 10.53 -4.06
N LEU A 105 -1.26 11.33 -3.00
CA LEU A 105 -2.22 11.15 -1.89
C LEU A 105 -3.67 11.33 -2.35
N GLU A 106 -3.93 12.13 -3.39
CA GLU A 106 -5.28 12.28 -3.96
C GLU A 106 -5.73 10.98 -4.64
N ARG A 107 -4.83 10.29 -5.36
CA ARG A 107 -5.13 8.96 -5.93
C ARG A 107 -5.42 7.95 -4.83
N LEU A 108 -4.62 7.95 -3.76
CA LEU A 108 -4.80 7.07 -2.61
C LEU A 108 -6.09 7.33 -1.85
N ARG A 109 -6.55 8.59 -1.72
CA ARG A 109 -7.88 8.91 -1.15
C ARG A 109 -9.03 8.23 -1.89
N GLY A 110 -8.84 7.91 -3.17
CA GLY A 110 -9.82 7.13 -3.94
C GLY A 110 -9.86 5.64 -3.62
N VAL A 111 -8.99 5.13 -2.73
CA VAL A 111 -8.95 3.72 -2.29
C VAL A 111 -9.64 3.59 -0.93
N PRO A 112 -10.78 2.86 -0.81
CA PRO A 112 -11.54 2.77 0.44
C PRO A 112 -10.76 2.28 1.66
N ALA A 113 -9.86 1.30 1.51
CA ALA A 113 -9.00 0.77 2.56
C ALA A 113 -7.95 1.78 3.01
N TYR A 114 -7.46 2.62 2.11
CA TYR A 114 -6.56 3.72 2.49
C TYR A 114 -7.33 4.77 3.30
N GLN A 115 -8.54 5.14 2.87
CA GLN A 115 -9.36 6.10 3.64
C GLN A 115 -9.68 5.56 5.04
N ARG A 116 -10.08 4.29 5.17
CA ARG A 116 -10.26 3.64 6.48
C ARG A 116 -9.00 3.68 7.33
N PHE A 117 -7.84 3.40 6.74
CA PHE A 117 -6.57 3.51 7.45
C PHE A 117 -6.29 4.94 7.94
N VAL A 118 -6.54 5.96 7.10
CA VAL A 118 -6.38 7.37 7.48
C VAL A 118 -7.33 7.73 8.62
N ASP A 119 -8.59 7.30 8.56
CA ASP A 119 -9.59 7.57 9.61
C ASP A 119 -9.20 6.88 10.92
N GLU A 120 -8.71 5.64 10.87
CA GLU A 120 -8.22 4.90 12.04
C GLU A 120 -6.98 5.58 12.66
N VAL A 121 -6.03 6.03 11.83
CA VAL A 121 -4.84 6.77 12.30
C VAL A 121 -5.24 8.11 12.91
N ALA A 122 -6.11 8.87 12.25
CA ALA A 122 -6.58 10.14 12.77
C ALA A 122 -7.30 9.96 14.12
N GLY A 123 -8.23 9.00 14.20
CA GLY A 123 -8.90 8.66 15.45
C GLY A 123 -7.92 8.22 16.55
N ALA A 124 -6.86 7.49 16.18
CA ALA A 124 -5.80 7.11 17.11
C ALA A 124 -5.04 8.32 17.65
N LEU A 125 -4.66 9.25 16.78
CA LEU A 125 -3.93 10.46 17.15
C LEU A 125 -4.78 11.40 18.02
N ILE A 126 -6.09 11.50 17.75
CA ILE A 126 -7.04 12.23 18.61
C ILE A 126 -7.13 11.59 19.99
N ALA A 127 -7.29 10.26 20.06
CA ALA A 127 -7.33 9.54 21.34
C ALA A 127 -6.04 9.72 22.15
N LEU A 128 -4.90 9.86 21.47
CA LEU A 128 -3.59 10.14 22.07
C LEU A 128 -3.34 11.64 22.31
N HIS A 129 -4.29 12.52 22.00
CA HIS A 129 -4.20 13.97 22.17
C HIS A 129 -2.99 14.59 21.40
N VAL A 130 -2.64 13.99 20.26
CA VAL A 130 -1.57 14.48 19.37
C VAL A 130 -2.12 15.53 18.40
N ILE A 131 -3.38 15.35 17.98
CA ILE A 131 -4.13 16.28 17.11
C ILE A 131 -5.54 16.46 17.68
N GLU A 132 -6.22 17.50 17.22
CA GLU A 132 -7.63 17.82 17.56
C GLU A 132 -8.63 17.15 16.62
#